data_AF-G3GY77-F1
#
_entry.id   AF-G3GY77-F1
#
_cell.length_a   1.000
_cell.length_b   1.000
_cell.length_c   1.000
_cell.angle_alpha   90.00
_cell.angle_beta   90.00
_cell.angle_gamma   90.00
#
_symmetry.space_group_name_H-M   'P 1'
#
loop_
_entity.id
_entity.type
_entity.pdbx_description
1 polymer ?
#
loop_
_entity_poly.entity_id
_entity_poly.type
_entity_poly.pdbx_seq_one_letter_code
_entity_poly.pdbx_strand_id
1 'polypeptide(L)' 'MGQVVSRESQGSQETLFRCIRSMPSDPDRAYNSCYSAGVFHLHQGDILTVKIPRANAKLSLSPHGTFLGFVKL' A
#
# COMPACT_ATOMS: atom_id res chain seq x y z
N MET A 1 8.85 -1.82 7.32
CA MET A 1 7.69 -0.98 6.95
C MET A 1 7.09 -1.55 5.68
N GLY A 2 5.84 -1.20 5.37
CA GLY A 2 5.18 -1.74 4.18
C GLY A 2 3.70 -1.42 4.17
N GLN A 3 3.08 -1.63 3.01
CA GLN A 3 1.66 -1.46 2.79
C GLN A 3 1.01 -2.75 2.30
N VAL A 4 -0.27 -2.89 2.63
CA VAL A 4 -1.16 -3.92 2.12
C VAL A 4 -2.22 -3.24 1.28
N VAL A 5 -2.35 -3.66 0.02
CA VAL A 5 -3.44 -3.22 -0.85
C VAL A 5 -4.44 -4.36 -0.97
N SER A 6 -5.69 -4.07 -0.64
CA SER A 6 -6.78 -5.05 -0.67
C SER A 6 -8.03 -4.48 -1.32
N ARG A 7 -8.86 -5.38 -1.83
CA ARG A 7 -10.25 -5.06 -2.19
C ARG A 7 -11.20 -5.61 -1.12
N GLU A 8 -12.29 -4.91 -0.92
CA GLU A 8 -13.44 -5.38 -0.16
C GLU A 8 -14.63 -5.49 -1.11
N SER A 9 -15.22 -6.69 -1.15
CA SER A 9 -16.37 -7.01 -2.02
C SER A 9 -17.35 -7.87 -1.23
N GLN A 10 -18.61 -7.44 -1.14
CA GLN A 10 -19.70 -8.21 -0.52
C GLN A 10 -19.37 -8.75 0.90
N GLY A 11 -18.65 -7.96 1.71
CA GLY A 11 -18.25 -8.34 3.06
C GLY A 11 -17.04 -9.27 3.15
N SER A 12 -16.39 -9.59 2.03
CA SER A 12 -15.11 -10.33 1.98
C SER A 12 -13.96 -9.39 1.64
N GLN A 13 -12.84 -9.52 2.35
CA GLN A 13 -11.62 -8.77 2.09
C GLN A 13 -10.56 -9.67 1.46
N GLU A 14 -10.03 -9.26 0.31
CA GLU A 14 -8.98 -9.97 -0.42
C GLU A 14 -7.74 -9.08 -0.60
N THR A 15 -6.57 -9.61 -0.24
CA THR A 15 -5.30 -8.91 -0.48
C THR A 15 -4.90 -9.04 -1.95
N LEU A 16 -4.75 -7.90 -2.63
CA LEU A 16 -4.29 -7.85 -4.02
C LEU A 16 -2.76 -7.96 -4.08
N PHE A 17 -2.06 -7.12 -3.31
CA PHE A 17 -0.61 -7.16 -3.20
C PHE A 17 -0.10 -6.53 -1.90
N ARG A 18 1.16 -6.83 -1.59
CA ARG A 18 1.90 -6.28 -0.45
C ARG A 18 3.23 -5.73 -0.93
N CYS A 19 3.75 -4.75 -0.20
CA CYS A 19 5.14 -4.36 -0.28
C CYS A 19 5.74 -4.38 1.12
N ILE A 20 6.92 -4.97 1.28
CA ILE A 20 7.59 -5.13 2.57
C ILE A 20 9.03 -4.66 2.43
N ARG A 21 9.48 -3.81 3.35
CA ARG A 21 10.86 -3.36 3.47
C ARG A 21 11.36 -3.51 4.90
N SER A 22 12.53 -4.11 5.05
CA SER A 22 13.32 -4.00 6.29
C SER A 22 13.79 -2.55 6.46
N MET A 23 13.69 -2.02 7.68
CA MET A 23 14.18 -0.68 7.99
C MET A 23 15.47 -0.80 8.80
N PRO A 24 16.47 0.06 8.54
CA PRO A 24 17.59 0.24 9.45
C PRO A 24 17.11 0.58 10.88
N SER A 25 17.87 0.14 11.88
CA SER A 25 17.64 0.50 13.29
C SER A 25 18.07 1.93 13.61
N ASP A 26 19.06 2.44 12.88
CA ASP A 26 19.51 3.84 12.95
C ASP A 26 18.44 4.79 12.37
N PRO A 27 17.80 5.63 13.19
CA PRO A 27 16.73 6.54 12.75
C PRO A 27 17.19 7.54 11.68
N ASP A 28 18.45 7.98 11.72
CA ASP A 28 18.98 8.98 10.78
C ASP A 28 19.23 8.38 9.39
N ARG A 29 19.11 7.06 9.26
CA ARG A 29 19.26 6.31 8.01
C ARG A 29 18.01 5.55 7.61
N ALA A 30 16.93 5.64 8.39
CA ALA A 30 15.73 4.83 8.21
C ALA A 30 14.79 5.37 7.11
N TYR A 31 15.29 5.53 5.89
CA TYR A 31 14.55 5.99 4.72
C TYR A 31 14.46 4.89 3.67
N ASN A 32 13.25 4.51 3.27
CA ASN A 32 13.02 3.54 2.19
C ASN A 32 11.72 3.88 1.46
N SER A 33 11.73 3.76 0.14
CA SER A 33 10.50 3.66 -0.66
C SER A 33 10.05 2.19 -0.75
N CYS A 34 8.74 1.98 -0.93
CA CYS A 34 8.15 0.65 -1.12
C CYS A 34 7.12 0.71 -2.25
N TYR A 35 7.53 0.32 -3.46
CA TYR A 35 6.68 0.28 -4.64
C TYR A 35 6.28 -1.18 -4.96
N SER A 36 5.02 -1.38 -5.33
CA SER A 36 4.48 -2.65 -5.83
C SER A 36 3.24 -2.34 -6.68
N ALA A 37 2.94 -3.21 -7.65
CA ALA A 37 1.84 -3.04 -8.60
C ALA A 37 1.36 -4.40 -9.15
N GLY A 38 0.21 -4.40 -9.82
CA GLY A 38 -0.32 -5.58 -10.51
C GLY A 38 -1.56 -5.24 -11.33
N VAL A 39 -2.01 -6.22 -12.11
CA VAL A 39 -3.25 -6.15 -12.89
C VAL A 39 -4.29 -7.04 -12.22
N PHE A 40 -5.45 -6.48 -11.88
CA PHE A 40 -6.50 -7.19 -11.16
C PHE A 40 -7.86 -6.91 -11.80
N HIS A 41 -8.71 -7.94 -11.86
CA HIS A 41 -10.10 -7.75 -12.24
C HIS A 41 -10.88 -7.18 -11.05
N LEU A 42 -11.42 -5.96 -11.20
CA LEU A 42 -12.19 -5.26 -10.17
C LEU A 42 -13.67 -5.26 -10.54
N HIS A 43 -14.54 -5.44 -9.56
CA HIS A 43 -15.99 -5.43 -9.77
C HIS A 43 -16.60 -4.10 -9.37
N GLN A 44 -17.76 -3.79 -9.95
CA GLN A 44 -18.55 -2.64 -9.54
C GLN A 44 -18.92 -2.77 -8.06
N GLY A 45 -18.63 -1.73 -7.28
CA GLY A 45 -18.90 -1.70 -5.84
C GLY A 45 -17.72 -2.16 -4.97
N ASP A 46 -16.61 -2.64 -5.55
CA ASP A 46 -15.41 -2.95 -4.79
C ASP A 46 -14.83 -1.68 -4.13
N ILE A 47 -14.42 -1.80 -2.87
CA ILE A 47 -13.67 -0.74 -2.16
C ILE A 47 -12.21 -1.14 -2.10
N LEU A 48 -11.33 -0.29 -2.64
CA LEU A 48 -9.89 -0.48 -2.54
C LEU A 48 -9.32 0.24 -1.32
N THR A 49 -8.50 -0.47 -0.54
CA THR A 49 -7.85 0.10 0.64
C THR A 49 -6.34 -0.09 0.58
N VAL A 50 -5.59 0.93 0.99
CA VAL A 50 -4.15 0.85 1.26
C VAL A 50 -3.95 1.00 2.76
N LYS A 51 -3.48 -0.05 3.44
CA LYS A 51 -3.25 -0.05 4.88
C LYS A 51 -1.76 -0.22 5.19
N ILE A 52 -1.24 0.64 6.06
CA ILE A 52 0.06 0.42 6.71
C ILE A 52 -0.24 -0.25 8.06
N PRO A 53 0.10 -1.54 8.26
CA PRO A 53 -0.37 -2.33 9.40
C PRO A 53 0.45 -2.03 10.68
N ARG A 54 0.61 -0.76 11.02
CA ARG A 54 1.30 -0.25 12.21
C ARG A 54 0.62 1.04 12.64
N ALA A 55 0.21 1.12 13.90
CA ALA A 55 -0.29 2.38 14.46
C ALA A 55 0.80 3.45 14.39
N ASN A 56 0.40 4.71 14.15
CA ASN A 56 1.30 5.87 14.10
C ASN A 56 2.51 5.70 13.17
N ALA A 57 2.32 5.02 12.04
CA ALA A 57 3.36 4.85 11.02
C ALA A 57 3.91 6.20 10.55
N LYS A 58 5.23 6.38 10.64
CA LYS A 58 5.91 7.54 10.06
C LYS A 58 6.10 7.33 8.56
N LEU A 59 5.41 8.13 7.75
CA LEU A 59 5.48 8.10 6.29
C LEU A 59 5.48 9.53 5.74
N SER A 60 6.13 9.71 4.59
CA SER A 60 6.11 11.00 3.90
C SER A 60 4.75 11.23 3.24
N LEU A 61 4.22 12.45 3.35
CA LEU A 61 3.03 12.90 2.59
C LEU A 61 3.42 13.64 1.31
N SER A 62 4.70 13.61 0.94
CA SER A 62 5.17 14.22 -0.30
C SER A 62 4.55 13.52 -1.52
N PRO A 63 4.04 14.28 -2.52
CA PRO A 63 3.34 13.72 -3.67
C PRO A 63 4.22 12.83 -4.56
N HIS A 64 5.53 13.06 -4.60
CA HIS A 64 6.47 12.23 -5.34
C HIS A 64 7.03 11.04 -4.52
N GLY A 65 6.72 10.99 -3.22
CA GLY A 65 7.16 9.90 -2.32
C GLY A 65 6.07 8.88 -2.04
N THR A 66 4.82 9.34 -1.82
CA THR A 66 3.67 8.48 -1.51
C THR A 66 2.53 8.81 -2.45
N PHE A 67 2.13 7.82 -3.26
CA PHE A 67 1.10 7.97 -4.29
C PHE A 67 0.36 6.65 -4.51
N LEU A 68 -0.78 6.73 -5.20
CA LEU A 68 -1.60 5.60 -5.62
C LEU A 68 -2.16 5.92 -7.02
N GLY A 69 -2.20 4.95 -7.92
CA GLY A 69 -2.64 5.15 -9.29
C GLY A 69 -3.40 3.95 -9.86
N PHE A 70 -4.24 4.21 -10.85
CA PHE A 70 -5.09 3.22 -11.53
C PHE A 70 -5.10 3.51 -13.02
N VAL A 71 -5.05 2.45 -13.84
CA VAL A 71 -5.21 2.51 -15.30
C VAL A 71 -6.16 1.39 -15.70
N LYS A 72 -7.26 1.73 -16.37
CA LYS A 72 -8.18 0.75 -16.95
C LYS A 72 -7.59 0.24 -18.26
N LEU A 73 -7.43 -1.08 -18.36
CA LEU A 73 -6.95 -1.78 -19.55
C LEU A 73 -8.12 -2.23 -20.43
#